data_AF-K8AF60-F1
#
_entry.id   AF-K8AF60-F1
#
_cell.length_a   1.000
_cell.length_b   1.000
_cell.length_c   1.000
_cell.angle_alpha   90.00
_cell.angle_beta   90.00
_cell.angle_gamma   90.00
#
_symmetry.space_group_name_H-M   'P 1'
#
loop_
_entity.id
_entity.type
_entity.pdbx_description
1 polymer ?
#
loop_
_entity_poly.entity_id
_entity_poly.type
_entity_poly.pdbx_seq_one_letter_code
_entity_poly.pdbx_strand_id
1 'polypeptide(L)'
;MTQPHLIDTLEFGPENAPECKYEIYGEDDKQPQYATRFVRDDSGEWQPQQDEIRFAAQQEQQAASSTMDYGYSDGAPELRDLLAEAKEHCERDWQSRQ
;
A
#
# COMPACT_ATOMS: atom_id res chain seq x y z
N MET A 1 5.99 -4.29 -21.52
CA MET A 1 6.38 -3.67 -20.23
C MET A 1 5.35 -2.60 -19.95
N THR A 2 4.33 -2.93 -19.18
CA THR A 2 3.38 -1.95 -18.66
C THR A 2 4.12 -1.15 -17.60
N GLN A 3 4.18 0.16 -17.74
CA GLN A 3 4.72 0.99 -16.68
C GLN A 3 3.64 1.10 -15.59
N PRO A 4 3.99 0.88 -14.31
CA PRO A 4 3.04 1.07 -13.23
C PRO A 4 2.55 2.52 -13.24
N HIS A 5 1.24 2.69 -13.16
CA HIS A 5 0.60 3.99 -13.06
C HIS A 5 0.11 4.22 -11.64
N LEU A 6 -0.10 5.48 -11.29
CA LEU A 6 -0.70 5.86 -10.02
C LEU A 6 -2.15 5.37 -10.01
N ILE A 7 -2.45 4.45 -9.10
CA ILE A 7 -3.80 3.91 -8.89
C ILE A 7 -4.56 4.79 -7.91
N ASP A 8 -3.95 5.07 -6.76
CA ASP A 8 -4.61 5.76 -5.66
C ASP A 8 -3.59 6.52 -4.83
N THR A 9 -4.05 7.56 -4.14
CA THR A 9 -3.23 8.39 -3.27
C THR A 9 -3.92 8.52 -1.93
N LEU A 10 -3.21 8.15 -0.88
CA LEU A 10 -3.64 8.31 0.51
C LEU A 10 -2.91 9.48 1.14
N GLU A 11 -3.62 10.27 1.92
CA GLU A 11 -3.05 11.37 2.68
C GLU A 11 -3.34 11.12 4.16
N PHE A 12 -2.30 11.15 4.98
CA PHE A 12 -2.38 10.94 6.42
C PHE A 12 -1.91 12.20 7.16
N GLY A 13 -2.59 12.51 8.26
CA GLY A 13 -2.40 13.73 9.04
C GLY A 13 -3.70 14.51 9.19
N PRO A 14 -3.63 15.76 9.70
CA PRO A 14 -4.81 16.59 9.89
C PRO A 14 -5.43 16.99 8.54
N GLU A 15 -6.77 17.04 8.49
CA GLU A 15 -7.57 17.29 7.27
C GLU A 15 -7.18 18.56 6.49
N ASN A 16 -6.54 19.54 7.14
CA ASN A 16 -6.10 20.80 6.53
C ASN A 16 -4.58 20.92 6.36
N ALA A 17 -3.80 19.94 6.83
CA ALA A 17 -2.35 19.93 6.72
C ALA A 17 -1.81 18.49 6.73
N PRO A 18 -2.08 17.69 5.67
CA PRO A 18 -1.55 16.34 5.59
C PRO A 18 -0.03 16.37 5.72
N GLU A 19 0.49 15.57 6.65
CA GLU A 19 1.91 15.50 6.99
C GLU A 19 2.59 14.38 6.19
N CYS A 20 1.83 13.36 5.83
CA CYS A 20 2.26 12.21 5.07
C CYS A 20 1.32 11.96 3.89
N LYS A 21 1.86 11.50 2.78
CA LYS A 21 1.12 11.07 1.59
C LYS A 21 1.70 9.75 1.11
N TYR A 22 0.87 8.80 0.73
CA TYR A 22 1.28 7.54 0.13
C TYR A 22 0.66 7.44 -1.25
N GLU A 23 1.49 7.27 -2.25
CA GLU A 23 1.05 7.09 -3.64
C GLU A 23 1.18 5.61 -3.98
N ILE A 24 0.06 4.96 -4.29
CA ILE A 24 -0.03 3.55 -4.64
C ILE A 24 0.08 3.42 -6.16
N TYR A 25 1.04 2.63 -6.61
CA TYR A 25 1.34 2.38 -8.00
C TYR A 25 1.12 0.91 -8.36
N GLY A 26 0.61 0.65 -9.56
CA GLY A 26 0.47 -0.72 -10.08
C GLY A 26 0.12 -0.76 -11.56
N GLU A 27 -0.01 -1.98 -12.11
CA GLU A 27 -0.31 -2.15 -13.55
C GLU A 27 -1.79 -1.90 -13.86
N ASP A 28 -2.68 -2.14 -12.89
CA ASP A 28 -4.13 -2.00 -12.97
C ASP A 28 -4.65 -1.52 -11.61
N ASP A 29 -5.82 -0.85 -11.59
CA ASP A 29 -6.48 -0.39 -10.35
C ASP A 29 -6.76 -1.50 -9.34
N LYS A 30 -6.80 -2.75 -9.82
CA LYS A 30 -7.02 -3.96 -9.03
C LYS A 30 -5.74 -4.61 -8.52
N GLN A 31 -4.57 -4.17 -8.99
CA GLN A 31 -3.27 -4.79 -8.72
C GLN A 31 -2.23 -3.75 -8.32
N PRO A 32 -2.35 -3.18 -7.11
CA PRO A 32 -1.29 -2.34 -6.54
C PRO A 32 -0.02 -3.18 -6.35
N GLN A 33 1.11 -2.67 -6.84
CA GLN A 33 2.41 -3.34 -6.75
C GLN A 33 3.26 -2.76 -5.63
N TYR A 34 3.31 -1.43 -5.52
CA TYR A 34 4.08 -0.75 -4.49
C TYR A 34 3.45 0.60 -4.16
N ALA A 35 3.73 1.13 -2.98
CA ALA A 35 3.44 2.50 -2.61
C ALA A 35 4.71 3.26 -2.24
N THR A 36 4.74 4.52 -2.61
CA THR A 36 5.82 5.44 -2.23
C THR A 36 5.29 6.40 -1.19
N ARG A 37 5.97 6.49 -0.05
CA ARG A 37 5.65 7.49 0.98
C ARG A 37 6.29 8.83 0.62
N PHE A 38 5.56 9.90 0.86
CA PHE A 38 6.00 11.28 0.83
C PHE A 38 5.71 11.92 2.18
N VAL A 39 6.67 12.69 2.68
CA VAL A 39 6.50 13.44 3.92
C VAL A 39 6.69 14.90 3.59
N ARG A 40 5.90 15.76 4.22
CA ARG A 40 6.03 17.20 4.03
C ARG A 40 7.22 17.73 4.81
N ASP A 41 8.14 18.39 4.11
CA ASP A 41 9.27 19.11 4.71
C ASP A 41 8.80 20.44 5.34
N ASP A 42 9.67 21.07 6.16
CA ASP A 42 9.46 22.38 6.76
C ASP A 42 9.20 23.48 5.71
N SER A 43 9.69 23.31 4.48
CA SER A 43 9.41 24.19 3.33
C SER A 43 8.03 23.96 2.70
N GLY A 44 7.28 22.95 3.15
CA GLY A 44 5.96 22.59 2.64
C GLY A 44 5.98 21.72 1.38
N GLU A 45 7.16 21.27 0.93
CA GLU A 45 7.34 20.38 -0.23
C GLU A 45 7.23 18.91 0.17
N TRP A 46 6.69 18.09 -0.74
CA TRP A 46 6.58 16.64 -0.57
C TRP A 46 7.92 15.97 -0.88
N GLN A 47 8.61 15.50 0.15
CA GLN A 47 9.85 14.75 0.03
C GLN A 47 9.54 13.25 -0.11
N PRO A 48 9.85 12.61 -1.25
CA PRO A 48 9.75 11.16 -1.37
C PRO A 48 10.68 10.52 -0.35
N GLN A 49 10.14 9.56 0.37
CA GLN A 49 10.89 8.75 1.31
C GLN A 49 11.48 7.56 0.55
N GLN A 50 12.69 7.15 0.91
CA GLN A 50 13.30 5.94 0.31
C GLN A 50 12.56 4.64 0.69
N ASP A 51 11.58 4.71 1.59
CA ASP A 51 10.69 3.60 1.91
C ASP A 51 9.62 3.43 0.82
N GLU A 52 9.82 2.41 -0.02
CA GLU A 52 8.77 1.84 -0.87
C GLU A 52 8.09 0.67 -0.15
N ILE A 53 6.77 0.74 0.01
CA ILE A 53 5.97 -0.35 0.56
C ILE A 53 5.57 -1.26 -0.59
N ARG A 54 6.20 -2.42 -0.73
CA ARG A 54 5.81 -3.41 -1.76
C ARG A 54 4.62 -4.22 -1.28
N PHE A 55 3.59 -4.31 -2.12
CA PHE A 55 2.40 -5.11 -1.86
C PHE A 55 2.58 -6.51 -2.43
N ALA A 56 2.07 -7.51 -1.72
CA ALA A 56 2.28 -8.93 -2.01
C ALA A 56 1.37 -9.48 -3.14
N ALA A 57 0.87 -8.63 -4.06
CA ALA A 57 0.03 -9.06 -5.19
C ALA A 57 0.67 -10.19 -6.04
N GLN A 58 1.98 -10.42 -5.91
CA GLN A 58 2.71 -11.53 -6.54
C GLN A 58 3.13 -12.69 -5.61
N GLN A 59 3.09 -12.59 -4.28
CA GLN A 59 3.71 -13.59 -3.38
C GLN A 59 2.76 -14.65 -2.80
N GLU A 60 1.45 -14.42 -2.79
CA GLU A 60 0.52 -15.39 -2.19
C GLU A 60 0.34 -16.68 -3.00
N GLN A 61 0.77 -16.76 -4.26
CA GLN A 61 0.79 -18.03 -4.99
C GLN A 61 1.89 -18.99 -4.52
N GLN A 62 2.88 -18.57 -3.71
CA GLN A 62 3.94 -19.45 -3.23
C GLN A 62 3.91 -19.73 -1.71
N ALA A 63 3.31 -18.86 -0.89
CA ALA A 63 3.29 -19.03 0.56
C ALA A 63 2.17 -19.96 1.10
N ALA A 64 1.21 -20.36 0.28
CA ALA A 64 0.16 -21.31 0.66
C ALA A 64 0.66 -22.77 0.83
N SER A 65 1.95 -23.05 0.62
CA SER A 65 2.53 -24.38 0.86
C SER A 65 3.16 -24.56 2.25
N SER A 66 3.25 -23.53 3.09
CA SER A 66 3.92 -23.66 4.40
C SER A 66 3.48 -22.58 5.38
N THR A 67 2.34 -22.78 6.05
CA THR A 67 2.17 -22.54 7.50
C THR A 67 0.78 -23.04 7.88
N MET A 68 0.77 -24.08 8.71
CA MET A 68 -0.43 -24.53 9.43
C MET A 68 -0.92 -23.43 10.37
N ASP A 69 -2.24 -23.35 10.55
CA ASP A 69 -2.93 -22.60 11.61
C ASP A 69 -3.10 -21.08 11.35
N TYR A 70 -4.10 -20.72 10.56
CA TYR A 70 -5.04 -19.62 10.87
C TYR A 70 -6.29 -19.83 10.02
N GLY A 71 -7.47 -19.62 10.62
CA GLY A 71 -8.77 -19.99 10.07
C GLY A 71 -8.97 -19.62 8.61
N TYR A 72 -9.29 -20.65 7.83
CA TYR A 72 -9.82 -20.58 6.47
C TYR A 72 -11.11 -19.75 6.49
N SER A 73 -11.00 -18.43 6.27
CA SER A 73 -12.12 -17.66 5.75
C SER A 73 -12.15 -17.90 4.25
N ASP A 74 -13.15 -18.67 3.84
CA ASP A 74 -13.61 -18.83 2.47
C ASP A 74 -13.83 -17.43 1.86
N GLY A 75 -12.81 -16.93 1.16
CA GLY A 75 -12.82 -15.62 0.53
C GLY A 75 -12.05 -15.78 -0.76
N ALA A 76 -12.79 -15.94 -1.86
CA ALA A 76 -12.22 -16.09 -3.18
C ALA A 76 -11.08 -15.08 -3.42
N PRO A 77 -9.93 -15.50 -3.98
CA PRO A 77 -8.84 -14.58 -4.34
C PRO A 77 -9.30 -13.48 -5.34
N GLU A 78 -10.48 -13.66 -5.94
CA GLU A 78 -11.14 -12.75 -6.87
C GLU A 78 -11.88 -11.59 -6.17
N LEU A 79 -12.08 -11.68 -4.84
CA LEU A 79 -12.77 -10.68 -4.00
C LEU A 79 -11.83 -9.94 -3.04
N ARG A 80 -10.55 -10.32 -2.95
CA ARG A 80 -9.59 -9.53 -2.16
C ARG A 80 -9.33 -8.23 -2.90
N ASP A 81 -9.83 -7.15 -2.31
CA ASP A 81 -9.58 -5.81 -2.79
C ASP A 81 -8.13 -5.45 -2.43
N LEU A 82 -7.19 -5.86 -3.29
CA LEU A 82 -5.76 -5.64 -3.09
C LEU A 82 -5.46 -4.16 -2.85
N LEU A 83 -6.27 -3.27 -3.42
CA LEU A 83 -6.23 -1.84 -3.15
C LEU A 83 -6.59 -1.52 -1.71
N ALA A 84 -7.68 -2.08 -1.16
CA ALA A 84 -8.00 -1.90 0.26
C ALA A 84 -6.88 -2.41 1.17
N GLU A 85 -6.27 -3.56 0.86
CA GLU A 85 -5.15 -4.09 1.63
C GLU A 85 -3.91 -3.19 1.54
N ALA A 86 -3.63 -2.65 0.35
CA ALA A 86 -2.56 -1.67 0.17
C ALA A 86 -2.78 -0.43 1.04
N LYS A 87 -4.03 0.05 1.12
CA LYS A 87 -4.42 1.17 1.98
C LYS A 87 -4.22 0.85 3.46
N GLU A 88 -4.66 -0.31 3.91
CA GLU A 88 -4.46 -0.77 5.30
C GLU A 88 -2.98 -0.92 5.64
N HIS A 89 -2.16 -1.40 4.71
CA HIS A 89 -0.71 -1.49 4.87
C HIS A 89 -0.06 -0.10 5.00
N CYS A 90 -0.46 0.87 4.17
CA CYS A 90 0.01 2.25 4.28
C CYS A 90 -0.42 2.90 5.60
N GLU A 91 -1.67 2.70 6.02
CA GLU A 91 -2.16 3.21 7.30
C GLU A 91 -1.40 2.62 8.48
N ARG A 92 -1.15 1.31 8.46
CA ARG A 92 -0.38 0.62 9.50
C ARG A 92 1.08 1.07 9.53
N ASP A 93 1.71 1.29 8.38
CA ASP A 93 3.07 1.85 8.31
C ASP A 93 3.11 3.26 8.90
N TRP A 94 2.12 4.09 8.58
CA TRP A 94 2.01 5.43 9.14
C TRP A 94 1.81 5.40 10.67
N GLN A 95 0.85 4.63 11.17
CA GLN A 95 0.58 4.44 12.60
C GLN A 95 1.78 3.88 13.36
N SER A 96 2.55 2.96 12.75
CA SER A 96 3.75 2.39 13.38
C SER A 96 4.92 3.36 13.46
N ARG A 97 4.88 4.46 12.71
CA ARG A 97 5.95 5.47 12.64
C ARG A 97 5.57 6.79 13.33
N GLN A 98 4.32 6.93 13.78
CA GLN A 98 3.89 7.92 14.77
C GLN A 98 4.51 7.58 16.13
#